data_AF-B9ESY7-F1
#
_entry.id   AF-B9ESY7-F1
#
_cell.length_a   1.000
_cell.length_b   1.000
_cell.length_c   1.000
_cell.angle_alpha   90.00
_cell.angle_beta   90.00
_cell.angle_gamma   90.00
#
_symmetry.space_group_name_H-M   'P 1'
#
loop_
_entity.id
_entity.type
_entity.pdbx_description
1 polymer ?
#
loop_
_entity_poly.entity_id
_entity_poly.type
_entity_poly.pdbx_seq_one_letter_code
_entity_poly.pdbx_strand_id
1 'polypeptide(L)' 'MRKFYEGGFQPEMARREAGLILGVRENVHPEKVKEAHKKVMVANHPDAGGSHYLASKINEAKDVLLGKTKGGGSVF' A
#
# COMPACT_ATOMS: atom_id res chain seq x y z
N MET A 1 -20.39 2.29 16.79
CA MET A 1 -18.98 2.54 16.38
C MET A 1 -18.68 1.64 15.19
N ARG A 2 -18.50 2.19 13.98
CA ARG A 2 -18.18 1.38 12.78
C ARG A 2 -16.72 0.91 12.87
N LYS A 3 -16.51 -0.40 12.80
CA LYS A 3 -15.17 -1.03 12.86
C LYS A 3 -14.43 -1.01 11.52
N PHE A 4 -15.14 -0.71 10.42
CA PHE A 4 -14.62 -0.80 9.05
C PHE A 4 -15.01 0.43 8.23
N TYR A 5 -14.20 0.74 7.22
CA TYR A 5 -14.54 1.71 6.18
C TYR A 5 -15.55 1.10 5.22
N GLU A 6 -16.49 1.91 4.74
CA GLU A 6 -17.48 1.47 3.75
C GLU A 6 -16.91 1.55 2.33
N GLY A 7 -17.34 0.60 1.48
CA GLY A 7 -16.93 0.53 0.08
C GLY A 7 -15.70 -0.35 -0.16
N GLY A 8 -15.27 -0.37 -1.42
CA GLY A 8 -14.03 -1.01 -1.85
C GLY A 8 -12.86 -0.04 -1.88
N PHE A 9 -11.77 -0.48 -2.50
CA PHE A 9 -10.65 0.41 -2.79
C PHE A 9 -11.04 1.52 -3.77
N GLN A 10 -10.36 2.66 -3.65
CA GLN A 10 -10.50 3.75 -4.60
C GLN A 10 -10.01 3.32 -6.00
N PRO A 11 -10.61 3.86 -7.08
CA PRO A 11 -10.18 3.57 -8.45
C PRO A 11 -8.71 3.94 -8.70
N GLU A 12 -8.24 5.01 -8.05
CA GLU A 12 -6.84 5.45 -8.06
C GLU A 12 -6.34 5.54 -6.62
N MET A 13 -5.13 5.03 -6.35
CA MET A 13 -4.56 5.03 -5.01
C MET A 13 -4.18 6.44 -4.55
N ALA A 14 -4.95 6.99 -3.61
CA ALA A 14 -4.61 8.21 -2.90
C ALA A 14 -3.61 7.96 -1.77
N ARG A 15 -2.78 8.96 -1.42
CA ARG A 15 -1.87 8.89 -0.24
C ARG A 15 -2.59 8.53 1.05
N ARG A 16 -3.82 9.02 1.23
CA ARG A 16 -4.66 8.68 2.38
C ARG A 16 -5.02 7.21 2.43
N GLU A 17 -5.50 6.63 1.32
CA GLU A 17 -5.80 5.20 1.22
C GLU A 17 -4.53 4.36 1.45
N ALA A 18 -3.40 4.78 0.87
CA ALA A 18 -2.12 4.10 1.05
C ALA A 18 -1.68 4.05 2.53
N GLY A 19 -1.86 5.17 3.25
CA GLY A 19 -1.61 5.23 4.69
C GLY A 19 -2.51 4.29 5.49
N LEU A 20 -3.79 4.18 5.13
CA LEU A 20 -4.72 3.25 5.76
C LEU A 20 -4.36 1.79 5.51
N ILE A 21 -3.99 1.44 4.28
CA ILE A 21 -3.58 0.07 3.90
C ILE A 21 -2.33 -0.36 4.67
N LEU A 22 -1.34 0.52 4.80
CA LEU A 22 -0.07 0.21 5.48
C LEU A 22 -0.09 0.49 6.99
N GLY A 23 -1.16 1.09 7.53
CA GLY A 23 -1.27 1.43 8.94
C GLY A 23 -0.30 2.52 9.38
N VAL A 24 -0.01 3.49 8.50
CA VAL A 24 0.93 4.59 8.75
C VAL A 24 0.32 5.95 8.41
N ARG A 25 0.94 7.03 8.91
CA ARG A 25 0.54 8.39 8.53
C ARG A 25 1.00 8.73 7.12
N GLU A 26 0.29 9.63 6.45
CA GLU A 26 0.60 10.05 5.06
C GLU A 26 2.00 10.68 4.89
N ASN A 27 2.51 11.33 5.94
CA ASN A 27 3.81 11.99 5.98
C ASN A 27 4.84 11.20 6.81
N VAL A 28 4.70 9.88 6.87
CA VAL A 28 5.64 9.02 7.60
C VAL A 28 6.99 8.95 6.90
N HIS A 29 8.05 8.74 7.68
CA HIS A 29 9.40 8.54 7.15
C HIS A 29 9.46 7.31 6.21
N PRO A 30 10.19 7.37 5.07
CA PRO A 30 10.27 6.31 4.08
C PRO A 30 10.63 4.92 4.64
N GLU A 31 11.53 4.86 5.62
CA GLU A 31 11.92 3.57 6.25
C GLU A 31 10.74 2.88 6.94
N LYS A 32 9.86 3.64 7.62
CA LYS A 32 8.66 3.07 8.22
C LYS A 32 7.65 2.59 7.18
N VAL A 33 7.62 3.20 5.99
CA VAL A 33 6.80 2.69 4.87
C VAL A 33 7.29 1.31 4.44
N LYS A 34 8.60 1.12 4.30
CA LYS A 34 9.20 -0.16 3.90
C LYS A 34 8.95 -1.25 4.94
N GLU A 35 9.13 -0.92 6.22
CA GLU A 35 8.86 -1.85 7.33
C GLU A 35 7.38 -2.27 7.37
N ALA A 36 6.46 -1.30 7.29
CA ALA A 36 5.03 -1.55 7.27
C ALA A 36 4.62 -2.38 6.05
N HIS A 37 5.14 -2.03 4.87
CA HIS A 37 4.92 -2.79 3.63
C HIS A 37 5.36 -4.24 3.79
N LYS A 38 6.58 -4.50 4.28
CA LYS A 38 7.07 -5.87 4.50
C LYS A 38 6.15 -6.64 5.44
N LYS A 39 5.75 -6.05 6.56
CA LYS A 39 4.88 -6.69 7.55
C LYS A 39 3.52 -7.07 6.95
N VAL A 40 2.87 -6.12 6.28
CA VAL A 40 1.54 -6.33 5.69
C VAL A 40 1.62 -7.29 4.50
N MET A 41 2.66 -7.20 3.67
CA MET A 41 2.85 -8.08 2.52
C MET A 41 3.07 -9.53 2.94
N VAL A 42 3.92 -9.79 3.94
CA VAL A 42 4.15 -11.18 4.42
C VAL A 42 2.85 -11.83 4.87
N ALA A 43 1.96 -11.08 5.53
CA ALA A 43 0.65 -11.59 5.96
C ALA A 43 -0.35 -11.80 4.81
N ASN A 44 -0.13 -11.18 3.64
CA ASN A 44 -1.07 -11.19 2.51
C ASN A 44 -0.43 -11.77 1.23
N HIS A 45 0.72 -12.42 1.33
CA HIS A 45 1.48 -12.86 0.16
C HIS A 45 0.72 -13.95 -0.60
N PRO A 46 0.61 -13.87 -1.95
CA PRO A 46 -0.13 -14.87 -2.73
C PRO A 46 0.38 -16.30 -2.54
N ASP A 47 1.71 -16.49 -2.48
CA ASP A 47 2.33 -17.81 -2.27
C ASP A 47 2.00 -18.42 -0.90
N ALA A 48 1.54 -17.61 0.07
CA ALA A 48 1.07 -18.06 1.37
C ALA A 48 -0.47 -18.18 1.45
N GLY A 49 -1.16 -18.22 0.31
CA GLY A 49 -2.62 -18.27 0.22
C GLY A 49 -3.31 -16.90 0.28
N GLY A 50 -2.54 -15.81 0.17
CA GLY A 50 -3.06 -14.45 0.09
C GLY A 50 -3.70 -14.12 -1.27
N SER A 51 -4.41 -12.99 -1.33
CA SER A 51 -5.01 -12.53 -2.58
C SER A 51 -4.00 -11.73 -3.42
N HIS A 52 -3.86 -12.10 -4.71
CA HIS A 52 -3.11 -11.30 -5.68
C HIS A 52 -3.60 -9.85 -5.74
N TYR A 53 -4.92 -9.64 -5.64
CA TYR A 53 -5.50 -8.31 -5.65
C TYR A 53 -5.07 -7.50 -4.43
N LEU A 54 -5.15 -8.07 -3.22
CA LEU A 54 -4.70 -7.40 -2.00
C LEU A 54 -3.20 -7.10 -2.03
N ALA A 55 -2.38 -8.06 -2.48
CA ALA A 55 -0.94 -7.86 -2.65
C ALA A 55 -0.65 -6.71 -3.63
N SER A 56 -1.42 -6.59 -4.72
CA SER A 56 -1.28 -5.48 -5.68
C SER A 56 -1.57 -4.12 -5.04
N LYS A 57 -2.64 -4.01 -4.22
CA LYS A 57 -3.00 -2.77 -3.51
C LYS A 57 -1.98 -2.41 -2.43
N ILE A 58 -1.40 -3.40 -1.74
CA ILE A 58 -0.30 -3.19 -0.77
C ILE A 58 0.95 -2.64 -1.46
N ASN A 59 1.28 -3.15 -2.65
CA ASN A 59 2.40 -2.65 -3.44
C ASN A 59 2.16 -1.22 -3.93
N GLU A 60 0.97 -0.96 -4.46
CA GLU A 60 0.55 0.37 -4.91
C GLU A 60 0.60 1.40 -3.78
N ALA A 61 0.16 1.03 -2.57
CA ALA A 61 0.24 1.90 -1.39
C ALA A 61 1.69 2.29 -1.03
N LYS A 62 2.60 1.31 -1.06
CA LYS A 62 4.04 1.56 -0.83
C LYS A 62 4.61 2.50 -1.89
N ASP A 63 4.27 2.27 -3.15
CA ASP A 63 4.77 3.08 -4.26
C ASP A 63 4.30 4.54 -4.15
N VAL A 64 3.02 4.77 -3.84
CA VAL A 64 2.46 6.12 -3.62
C VAL A 64 3.11 6.85 -2.45
N LEU A 65 3.30 6.20 -1.30
CA LEU A 65 3.92 6.84 -0.14
C LEU A 65 5.42 7.12 -0.33
N LEU A 66 6.11 6.34 -1.15
CA LEU A 66 7.51 6.58 -1.52
C LEU A 66 7.67 7.53 -2.71
N GLY A 67 6.58 8.07 -3.27
CA GLY A 67 6.62 8.97 -4.43
C GLY A 67 7.01 8.29 -5.74
N LYS A 68 6.92 6.95 -5.80
CA LYS A 68 7.12 6.16 -7.02
C LYS A 68 5.79 6.04 -7.76
N THR A 69 5.33 7.09 -8.41
CA THR A 69 4.22 6.95 -9.36
C THR A 69 4.67 6.05 -10.52
N LYS A 70 3.79 5.21 -11.07
CA LYS A 70 4.03 4.30 -12.22
C LYS A 70 4.51 4.97 -13.53
N GLY A 71 4.95 6.23 -13.50
CA GLY A 71 5.49 7.00 -14.62
C GLY A 71 6.96 7.46 -14.47
N GLY A 72 7.72 6.97 -13.49
CA GLY A 72 9.10 7.41 -13.26
C GLY A 72 10.09 6.26 -13.06
N GLY A 73 10.47 5.58 -14.14
CA GLY A 73 11.47 4.50 -14.06
C GLY A 73 11.87 3.87 -15.39
N SER A 74 12.43 4.66 -16.32
CA SER A 74 13.72 4.47 -17.02
C SER A 74 13.79 5.42 -18.21
N VAL A 75 14.62 6.48 -18.12
CA VAL A 75 15.09 7.24 -19.31
C VAL A 75 16.58 6.93 -19.54
N PHE A 76 17.01 5.78 -19.04
CA PHE A 76 18.30 5.16 -19.32
C PHE A 76 18.04 3.70 -19.70
#